data_AF-A0A7S1D8L7-F1
#
_entry.id   AF-A0A7S1D8L7-F1
#
_cell.length_a   1.000
_cell.length_b   1.000
_cell.length_c   1.000
_cell.angle_alpha   90.00
_cell.angle_beta   90.00
_cell.angle_gamma   90.00
#
_symmetry.space_group_name_H-M   'P 1'
#
loop_
_entity.id
_entity.type
_entity.pdbx_description
1 polymer ?
#
loop_
_entity_poly.entity_id
_entity_poly.type
_entity_poly.pdbx_seq_one_letter_code
_entity_poly.pdbx_strand_id
1 'polypeptide(L)'
;SVTFLQDSTEKLKALAPFIFPMAEAAVGRFELLTGGYRIRESLSTIDSMLSKHAGELAIAIRTLSASMTADNQKFAESFDDQHVSCALEVLKVAGVFQRSLADFEAMTKDRTNLLAQRMIAYAAQEKELEEGLSGSSKAFLLPDALSVVEIDSLVTKAALGSNLDDESNAAALQRIEALYPEARDATNRLARSCHAFVFDVCSAVPRKHLENMSFMSCWTKEETGGFSMDSYGTLPQQYITLVGEHMLALVQALEPFASDPESLALANEVMGGVRSVSIQPWRDLVSAINAPESAADSLVNGKELLEYIESQFEDVADEEEGGEDEQLDEAEKASAAFCNQWLDVVGLAMTGRLLERIVRITRFTTKGCDHLAADLNYLSNVLMALGVSGHPHPLVHHVANVVIMDASELRTQISSRKSSHRNTSLVVALRLLEERIASLRGVAYN
;
A
#
# COMPACT_ATOMS: atom_id res chain seq x y z
N SER A 1 -21.16 4.07 -15.39
CA SER A 1 -19.82 3.88 -14.82
C SER A 1 -19.71 2.55 -14.11
N VAL A 2 -20.61 2.28 -13.16
CA VAL A 2 -20.61 1.06 -12.31
C VAL A 2 -20.63 -0.25 -13.12
N THR A 3 -21.51 -0.38 -14.12
CA THR A 3 -21.58 -1.61 -14.95
C THR A 3 -20.29 -1.89 -15.71
N PHE A 4 -19.69 -0.85 -16.30
CA PHE A 4 -18.38 -0.96 -16.98
C PHE A 4 -17.26 -1.37 -16.01
N LEU A 5 -17.28 -0.81 -14.80
CA LEU A 5 -16.33 -1.16 -13.75
C LEU A 5 -16.49 -2.63 -13.34
N GLN A 6 -17.72 -3.06 -13.07
CA GLN A 6 -18.03 -4.44 -12.71
C GLN A 6 -17.58 -5.43 -13.79
N ASP A 7 -17.91 -5.17 -15.06
CA ASP A 7 -17.49 -6.00 -16.20
C ASP A 7 -15.96 -6.07 -16.34
N SER A 8 -15.27 -4.95 -16.08
CA SER A 8 -13.81 -4.89 -16.16
C SER A 8 -13.16 -5.67 -15.01
N THR A 9 -13.67 -5.52 -13.80
CA THR A 9 -13.20 -6.24 -12.61
C THR A 9 -13.39 -7.75 -12.76
N GLU A 10 -14.54 -8.21 -13.26
CA GLU A 10 -14.79 -9.63 -13.50
C GLU A 10 -13.82 -10.24 -14.54
N LYS A 11 -13.53 -9.50 -15.61
CA LYS A 11 -12.52 -9.92 -16.59
C LYS A 11 -11.11 -10.01 -15.98
N LEU A 12 -10.73 -9.05 -15.14
CA LEU A 12 -9.43 -9.04 -14.46
C LEU A 12 -9.29 -10.25 -13.51
N LYS A 13 -10.35 -10.60 -12.76
CA LYS A 13 -10.36 -11.79 -11.90
C LYS A 13 -10.14 -13.06 -12.69
N ALA A 14 -10.81 -13.22 -13.84
CA ALA A 14 -10.65 -14.38 -14.70
C ALA A 14 -9.23 -14.48 -15.30
N LEU A 15 -8.61 -13.34 -15.63
CA LEU A 15 -7.27 -13.29 -16.22
C LEU A 15 -6.14 -13.53 -15.21
N ALA A 16 -6.36 -13.28 -13.91
CA ALA A 16 -5.33 -13.38 -12.89
C ALA A 16 -4.69 -14.79 -12.79
N PRO A 17 -5.44 -15.88 -12.56
CA PRO A 17 -4.85 -17.21 -12.42
C PRO A 17 -4.50 -17.88 -13.77
N PHE A 18 -4.93 -17.31 -14.90
CA PHE A 18 -4.89 -17.95 -16.22
C PHE A 18 -3.48 -18.39 -16.66
N ILE A 19 -2.44 -17.67 -16.24
CA ILE A 19 -1.06 -17.93 -16.67
C ILE A 19 -0.41 -19.14 -15.98
N PHE A 20 -0.88 -19.53 -14.79
CA PHE A 20 -0.22 -20.56 -13.98
C PHE A 20 -0.29 -21.97 -14.58
N PRO A 21 -1.44 -22.45 -15.12
CA PRO A 21 -1.46 -23.73 -15.83
C PRO A 21 -0.51 -23.78 -17.03
N MET A 22 -0.30 -22.65 -17.71
CA MET A 22 0.66 -22.56 -18.83
C MET A 22 2.11 -22.64 -18.32
N ALA A 23 2.41 -21.97 -17.21
CA ALA A 23 3.70 -22.02 -16.53
C ALA A 23 4.03 -23.42 -16.03
N GLU A 24 3.07 -24.10 -15.38
CA GLU A 24 3.23 -25.49 -14.94
C GLU A 24 3.50 -26.44 -16.10
N ALA A 25 2.74 -26.32 -17.19
CA ALA A 25 2.98 -27.14 -18.37
C ALA A 25 4.35 -26.85 -19.00
N ALA A 26 4.86 -25.61 -18.91
CA ALA A 26 6.20 -25.27 -19.37
C ALA A 26 7.29 -25.90 -18.50
N VAL A 27 7.14 -25.89 -17.17
CA VAL A 27 8.03 -26.62 -16.24
C VAL A 27 8.04 -28.11 -16.56
N GLY A 28 6.85 -28.73 -16.68
CA GLY A 28 6.76 -30.17 -16.97
C GLY A 28 7.40 -30.56 -18.31
N ARG A 29 7.22 -29.75 -19.36
CA ARG A 29 7.90 -29.98 -20.65
C ARG A 29 9.41 -29.80 -20.54
N PHE A 30 9.88 -28.83 -19.77
CA PHE A 30 11.30 -28.65 -19.53
C PHE A 30 11.89 -29.87 -18.83
N GLU A 31 11.27 -30.35 -17.76
CA GLU A 31 11.71 -31.54 -17.03
C GLU A 31 11.79 -32.78 -17.92
N LEU A 32 10.81 -32.99 -18.80
CA LEU A 32 10.80 -34.10 -19.75
C LEU A 32 11.89 -34.00 -20.82
N LEU A 33 12.23 -32.80 -21.27
CA LEU A 33 13.16 -32.60 -22.40
C LEU A 33 14.63 -32.51 -21.95
N THR A 34 14.87 -31.99 -20.74
CA THR A 34 16.22 -31.71 -20.27
C THR A 34 16.57 -32.45 -18.99
N GLY A 35 15.66 -33.24 -18.40
CA GLY A 35 15.95 -34.00 -17.19
C GLY A 35 16.36 -33.14 -15.98
N GLY A 36 16.10 -31.83 -16.02
CA GLY A 36 16.53 -30.86 -15.00
C GLY A 36 17.83 -30.11 -15.31
N TYR A 37 18.55 -30.45 -16.38
CA TYR A 37 19.74 -29.70 -16.80
C TYR A 37 19.35 -28.33 -17.39
N ARG A 38 20.14 -27.28 -17.10
CA ARG A 38 19.89 -25.87 -17.48
C ARG A 38 18.61 -25.25 -16.88
N ILE A 39 18.17 -25.74 -15.73
CA ILE A 39 16.94 -25.26 -15.07
C ILE A 39 16.92 -23.75 -14.79
N ARG A 40 18.08 -23.13 -14.57
CA ARG A 40 18.16 -21.68 -14.32
C ARG A 40 17.65 -20.85 -15.50
N GLU A 41 18.00 -21.23 -16.73
CA GLU A 41 17.55 -20.52 -17.94
C GLU A 41 16.02 -20.65 -18.10
N SER A 42 15.50 -21.86 -17.87
CA SER A 42 14.06 -22.13 -17.94
C SER A 42 13.27 -21.42 -16.85
N LEU A 43 13.75 -21.46 -15.60
CA LEU A 43 13.14 -20.74 -14.49
C LEU A 43 13.15 -19.22 -14.75
N SER A 44 14.25 -18.66 -15.25
CA SER A 44 14.31 -17.24 -15.61
C SER A 44 13.33 -16.86 -16.73
N THR A 45 13.09 -17.76 -17.68
CA THR A 45 12.12 -17.54 -18.77
C THR A 45 10.68 -17.56 -18.21
N ILE A 46 10.39 -18.49 -17.30
CA ILE A 46 9.09 -18.57 -16.61
C ILE A 46 8.89 -17.35 -15.71
N ASP A 47 9.92 -16.93 -14.97
CA ASP A 47 9.92 -15.73 -14.13
C ASP A 47 9.56 -14.49 -14.97
N SER A 48 10.23 -14.31 -16.11
CA SER A 48 9.94 -13.22 -17.05
C SER A 48 8.51 -13.28 -17.61
N MET A 49 8.00 -14.48 -17.90
CA MET A 49 6.63 -14.66 -18.40
C MET A 49 5.58 -14.28 -17.35
N LEU A 50 5.74 -14.76 -16.11
CA LEU A 50 4.85 -14.43 -14.99
C LEU A 50 4.92 -12.95 -14.64
N SER A 51 6.13 -12.38 -14.61
CA SER A 51 6.38 -10.96 -14.39
C SER A 51 5.68 -10.07 -15.41
N LYS A 52 5.75 -10.41 -16.70
CA LYS A 52 5.04 -9.69 -17.78
C LYS A 52 3.53 -9.74 -17.59
N HIS A 53 2.96 -10.91 -17.30
CA HIS A 53 1.52 -11.06 -17.09
C HIS A 53 1.02 -10.21 -15.91
N ALA A 54 1.72 -10.27 -14.76
CA ALA A 54 1.43 -9.41 -13.62
C ALA A 54 1.57 -7.91 -13.96
N GLY A 55 2.56 -7.56 -14.79
CA GLY A 55 2.75 -6.20 -15.31
C GLY A 55 1.57 -5.71 -16.15
N GLU A 56 1.06 -6.54 -17.07
CA GLU A 56 -0.11 -6.21 -17.90
C GLU A 56 -1.37 -6.02 -17.05
N LEU A 57 -1.60 -6.88 -16.04
CA LEU A 57 -2.70 -6.71 -15.08
C LEU A 57 -2.58 -5.36 -14.34
N ALA A 58 -1.36 -5.00 -13.92
CA ALA A 58 -1.12 -3.73 -13.24
C ALA A 58 -1.40 -2.52 -14.16
N ILE A 59 -1.01 -2.60 -15.44
CA ILE A 59 -1.31 -1.58 -16.44
C ILE A 59 -2.81 -1.47 -16.68
N ALA A 60 -3.52 -2.59 -16.78
CA ALA A 60 -4.97 -2.61 -16.97
C ALA A 60 -5.70 -1.93 -15.79
N ILE A 61 -5.29 -2.21 -14.54
CA ILE A 61 -5.86 -1.57 -13.35
C ILE A 61 -5.56 -0.07 -13.31
N ARG A 62 -4.35 0.36 -13.67
CA ARG A 62 -4.04 1.80 -13.78
C ARG A 62 -4.85 2.49 -14.86
N THR A 63 -5.07 1.83 -15.99
CA THR A 63 -5.89 2.34 -17.09
C THR A 63 -7.35 2.47 -16.65
N LEU A 64 -7.85 1.48 -15.90
CA LEU A 64 -9.18 1.52 -15.29
C LEU A 64 -9.29 2.71 -14.32
N SER A 65 -8.33 2.87 -13.41
CA SER A 65 -8.29 4.02 -12.49
C SER A 65 -8.29 5.35 -13.25
N ALA A 66 -7.42 5.51 -14.23
CA ALA A 66 -7.33 6.74 -15.04
C ALA A 66 -8.63 7.01 -15.81
N SER A 67 -9.30 5.98 -16.32
CA SER A 67 -10.59 6.13 -17.02
C SER A 67 -11.71 6.60 -16.10
N MET A 68 -11.71 6.14 -14.84
CA MET A 68 -12.71 6.51 -13.85
C MET A 68 -12.46 7.90 -13.27
N THR A 69 -11.19 8.25 -13.05
CA THR A 69 -10.77 9.51 -12.43
C THR A 69 -10.51 10.63 -13.42
N ALA A 70 -10.71 10.40 -14.73
CA ALA A 70 -10.52 11.41 -15.79
C ALA A 70 -11.32 12.69 -15.53
N ASP A 71 -12.50 12.57 -14.94
CA ASP A 71 -13.30 13.69 -14.43
C ASP A 71 -13.67 13.42 -12.97
N ASN A 72 -12.73 13.73 -12.07
CA ASN A 72 -12.86 13.48 -10.64
C ASN A 72 -14.08 14.19 -10.04
N GLN A 73 -14.48 15.34 -10.59
CA GLN A 73 -15.65 16.07 -10.12
C GLN A 73 -16.95 15.33 -10.45
N LYS A 74 -17.12 14.88 -11.70
CA LYS A 74 -18.28 14.06 -12.10
C LYS A 74 -18.31 12.73 -11.37
N PHE A 75 -17.14 12.09 -11.21
CA PHE A 75 -17.06 10.82 -10.49
C PHE A 75 -17.56 10.94 -9.05
N ALA A 76 -17.08 11.95 -8.32
CA ALA A 76 -17.51 12.23 -6.96
C ALA A 76 -19.00 12.63 -6.85
N GLU A 77 -19.62 13.18 -7.90
CA GLU A 77 -21.08 13.45 -7.93
C GLU A 77 -21.91 12.20 -8.13
N SER A 78 -21.37 11.21 -8.85
CA SER A 78 -21.99 9.91 -9.08
C SER A 78 -21.51 8.83 -8.10
N PHE A 79 -20.83 9.23 -7.02
CA PHE A 79 -20.26 8.28 -6.07
C PHE A 79 -21.38 7.43 -5.45
N ASP A 80 -21.07 6.14 -5.27
CA ASP A 80 -22.01 5.13 -4.80
C ASP A 80 -21.21 3.98 -4.17
N ASP A 81 -21.78 3.30 -3.18
CA ASP A 81 -21.13 2.23 -2.42
C ASP A 81 -20.71 1.07 -3.33
N GLN A 82 -21.43 0.87 -4.44
CA GLN A 82 -21.06 -0.13 -5.44
C GLN A 82 -19.70 0.16 -6.11
N HIS A 83 -19.27 1.43 -6.18
CA HIS A 83 -17.92 1.77 -6.66
C HIS A 83 -16.85 1.28 -5.68
N VAL A 84 -17.07 1.42 -4.37
CA VAL A 84 -16.15 0.92 -3.33
C VAL A 84 -16.08 -0.60 -3.40
N SER A 85 -17.23 -1.28 -3.42
CA SER A 85 -17.29 -2.74 -3.54
C SER A 85 -16.52 -3.24 -4.77
N CYS A 86 -16.76 -2.66 -5.95
CA CYS A 86 -16.05 -3.05 -7.16
C CYS A 86 -14.54 -2.76 -7.11
N ALA A 87 -14.13 -1.71 -6.39
CA ALA A 87 -12.73 -1.39 -6.21
C ALA A 87 -12.04 -2.39 -5.28
N LEU A 88 -12.66 -2.76 -4.16
CA LEU A 88 -12.14 -3.78 -3.23
C LEU A 88 -12.01 -5.14 -3.92
N GLU A 89 -12.92 -5.49 -4.83
CA GLU A 89 -12.83 -6.71 -5.64
C GLU A 89 -11.56 -6.77 -6.53
N VAL A 90 -10.91 -5.65 -6.82
CA VAL A 90 -9.61 -5.61 -7.51
C VAL A 90 -8.45 -6.03 -6.60
N LEU A 91 -8.59 -5.94 -5.27
CA LEU A 91 -7.59 -6.49 -4.35
C LEU A 91 -7.51 -8.02 -4.46
N LYS A 92 -8.64 -8.68 -4.69
CA LYS A 92 -8.69 -10.14 -4.93
C LYS A 92 -7.92 -10.55 -6.17
N VAL A 93 -7.85 -9.72 -7.20
CA VAL A 93 -7.03 -9.98 -8.41
C VAL A 93 -5.55 -10.15 -8.03
N ALA A 94 -5.02 -9.22 -7.24
CA ALA A 94 -3.64 -9.29 -6.77
C ALA A 94 -3.43 -10.42 -5.76
N GLY A 95 -4.39 -10.63 -4.84
CA GLY A 95 -4.34 -11.69 -3.83
C GLY A 95 -4.33 -13.09 -4.44
N VAL A 96 -5.22 -13.35 -5.42
CA VAL A 96 -5.25 -14.62 -6.18
C VAL A 96 -3.94 -14.84 -6.92
N PHE A 97 -3.39 -13.80 -7.57
CA PHE A 97 -2.12 -13.90 -8.27
C PHE A 97 -0.96 -14.21 -7.32
N GLN A 98 -0.90 -13.54 -6.16
CA GLN A 98 0.14 -13.75 -5.15
C GLN A 98 0.07 -15.16 -4.55
N ARG A 99 -1.12 -15.63 -4.19
CA ARG A 99 -1.32 -16.99 -3.67
C ARG A 99 -0.94 -18.04 -4.73
N SER A 100 -1.42 -17.87 -5.96
CA SER A 100 -1.09 -18.78 -7.07
C SER A 100 0.42 -18.80 -7.36
N LEU A 101 1.10 -17.65 -7.26
CA LEU A 101 2.55 -17.56 -7.41
C LEU A 101 3.29 -18.29 -6.28
N ALA A 102 2.85 -18.13 -5.03
CA ALA A 102 3.43 -18.82 -3.88
C ALA A 102 3.25 -20.35 -3.99
N ASP A 103 2.05 -20.81 -4.34
CA ASP A 103 1.75 -22.23 -4.56
C ASP A 103 2.59 -22.81 -5.71
N PHE A 104 2.69 -22.06 -6.82
CA PHE A 104 3.51 -22.44 -7.97
C PHE A 104 5.01 -22.48 -7.64
N GLU A 105 5.50 -21.53 -6.85
CA GLU A 105 6.88 -21.49 -6.37
C GLU A 105 7.18 -22.68 -5.45
N ALA A 106 6.30 -22.99 -4.50
CA ALA A 106 6.43 -24.15 -3.62
C ALA A 106 6.48 -25.46 -4.42
N MET A 107 5.54 -25.67 -5.35
CA MET A 107 5.53 -26.84 -6.22
C MET A 107 6.80 -26.93 -7.08
N THR A 108 7.24 -25.83 -7.67
CA THR A 108 8.46 -25.82 -8.48
C THR A 108 9.68 -26.16 -7.62
N LYS A 109 9.75 -25.64 -6.39
CA LYS A 109 10.84 -25.91 -5.45
C LYS A 109 10.92 -27.39 -5.10
N ASP A 110 9.79 -28.01 -4.79
CA ASP A 110 9.74 -29.46 -4.51
C ASP A 110 10.23 -30.28 -5.71
N ARG A 111 9.79 -29.93 -6.93
CA ARG A 111 10.26 -30.59 -8.16
C ARG A 111 11.77 -30.39 -8.38
N THR A 112 12.27 -29.17 -8.22
CA THR A 112 13.71 -28.88 -8.36
C THR A 112 14.58 -29.64 -7.36
N ASN A 113 14.09 -29.82 -6.13
CA ASN A 113 14.77 -30.60 -5.09
C ASN A 113 14.82 -32.08 -5.45
N LEU A 114 13.72 -32.65 -5.96
CA LEU A 114 13.68 -34.04 -6.41
C LEU A 114 14.64 -34.26 -7.60
N LEU A 115 14.69 -33.33 -8.55
CA LEU A 115 15.64 -33.39 -9.66
C LEU A 115 17.09 -33.33 -9.16
N ALA A 116 17.40 -32.41 -8.25
CA ALA A 116 18.74 -32.30 -7.66
C ALA A 116 19.16 -33.60 -6.95
N GLN A 117 18.27 -34.22 -6.18
CA GLN A 117 18.54 -35.50 -5.52
C GLN A 117 18.81 -36.63 -6.53
N ARG A 118 18.04 -36.68 -7.62
CA ARG A 118 18.26 -37.65 -8.71
C ARG A 118 19.62 -37.44 -9.37
N MET A 119 19.99 -36.19 -9.68
CA MET A 119 21.29 -35.86 -10.27
C MET A 119 22.46 -36.29 -9.37
N ILE A 120 22.36 -36.07 -8.05
CA ILE A 120 23.40 -36.51 -7.09
C ILE A 120 23.52 -38.04 -7.06
N ALA A 121 22.38 -38.75 -7.03
CA ALA A 121 22.37 -40.20 -7.06
C ALA A 121 23.02 -40.76 -8.33
N TYR A 122 22.75 -40.13 -9.49
CA TYR A 122 23.37 -40.50 -10.75
C TYR A 122 24.86 -40.22 -10.81
N ALA A 123 25.30 -39.06 -10.32
CA ALA A 123 26.73 -38.73 -10.26
C ALA A 123 27.51 -39.76 -9.42
N ALA A 124 26.93 -40.21 -8.30
CA ALA A 124 27.53 -41.25 -7.47
C ALA A 124 27.61 -42.60 -8.19
N GLN A 125 26.55 -42.99 -8.90
CA GLN A 125 26.50 -44.25 -9.67
C GLN A 125 27.48 -44.23 -10.86
N GLU A 126 27.58 -43.11 -11.58
CA GLU A 126 28.54 -42.94 -12.68
C GLU A 126 29.98 -43.09 -12.18
N LYS A 127 30.30 -42.51 -11.01
CA LYS A 127 31.62 -42.66 -10.37
C LYS A 127 31.93 -44.11 -9.98
N GLU A 128 30.97 -44.85 -9.43
CA GLU A 128 31.13 -46.28 -9.13
C GLU A 128 31.40 -47.11 -10.39
N LEU A 129 30.72 -46.79 -11.50
CA LEU A 129 30.92 -47.42 -12.81
C LEU A 129 32.31 -47.12 -13.38
N GLU A 130 32.78 -45.87 -13.31
CA GLU A 130 34.11 -45.47 -13.75
C GLU A 130 35.24 -46.15 -12.95
N GLU A 131 35.09 -46.20 -11.61
CA GLU A 131 36.05 -46.87 -10.72
C GLU A 131 36.14 -48.38 -11.03
N GLY A 132 35.01 -49.03 -11.29
CA GLY A 132 34.94 -50.45 -11.67
C GLY A 132 35.53 -50.76 -13.06
N LEU A 133 35.42 -49.84 -14.01
CA LEU A 133 35.97 -49.98 -15.37
C LEU A 133 37.49 -49.73 -15.45
N SER A 134 38.08 -49.03 -14.47
CA SER A 134 39.54 -48.80 -14.47
C SER A 134 40.37 -50.07 -14.21
N GLY A 135 39.74 -51.15 -13.71
CA GLY A 135 40.38 -52.42 -13.37
C GLY A 135 40.23 -53.58 -14.37
N SER A 136 39.37 -53.48 -15.39
CA SER A 136 39.12 -54.60 -16.32
C SER A 136 39.00 -54.13 -17.78
N SER A 137 39.43 -54.97 -18.71
CA SER A 137 39.51 -54.67 -20.14
C SER A 137 38.23 -54.07 -20.70
N LYS A 138 38.39 -53.09 -21.60
CA LYS A 138 37.38 -52.29 -22.33
C LYS A 138 36.27 -53.11 -23.02
N ALA A 139 35.40 -53.73 -22.24
CA ALA A 139 34.08 -54.14 -22.67
C ALA A 139 33.11 -53.18 -21.98
N PHE A 140 32.38 -52.40 -22.78
CA PHE A 140 31.27 -51.58 -22.32
C PHE A 140 30.19 -52.52 -21.76
N LEU A 141 30.26 -52.78 -20.46
CA LEU A 141 29.24 -53.51 -19.73
C LEU A 141 28.19 -52.48 -19.27
N LEU A 142 27.14 -52.32 -20.07
CA LEU A 142 25.89 -51.79 -19.56
C LEU A 142 25.48 -52.68 -18.37
N PRO A 143 25.21 -52.13 -17.18
CA PRO A 143 24.60 -52.90 -16.10
C PRO A 143 23.34 -53.61 -16.62
N ASP A 144 23.19 -54.89 -16.30
CA ASP A 144 22.07 -55.74 -16.79
C ASP A 144 20.67 -55.23 -16.34
N ALA A 145 20.61 -54.19 -15.52
CA ALA A 145 19.37 -53.57 -15.08
C ALA A 145 19.55 -52.05 -14.85
N LEU A 146 19.82 -51.28 -15.90
CA LEU A 146 19.52 -49.85 -15.83
C LEU A 146 18.01 -49.63 -15.86
N SER A 147 17.48 -48.83 -14.94
CA SER A 147 16.09 -48.40 -14.99
C SER A 147 15.83 -47.49 -16.20
N VAL A 148 14.57 -47.41 -16.65
CA VAL A 148 14.18 -46.51 -17.76
C VAL A 148 14.57 -45.05 -17.47
N VAL A 149 14.53 -44.66 -16.19
CA VAL A 149 14.87 -43.30 -15.74
C VAL A 149 16.38 -43.04 -15.82
N GLU A 150 17.21 -44.05 -15.55
CA GLU A 150 18.68 -43.97 -15.69
C GLU A 150 19.09 -43.84 -17.16
N ILE A 151 18.44 -44.59 -18.04
CA ILE A 151 18.69 -44.51 -19.50
C ILE A 151 18.33 -43.13 -20.02
N ASP A 152 17.15 -42.61 -19.63
CA ASP A 152 16.68 -41.29 -20.05
C ASP A 152 17.61 -40.16 -19.57
N SER A 153 18.09 -40.24 -18.33
CA SER A 153 19.06 -39.29 -17.76
C SER A 153 20.41 -39.30 -18.48
N LEU A 154 20.97 -40.49 -18.75
CA LEU A 154 22.23 -40.65 -19.49
C LEU A 154 22.13 -40.14 -20.93
N VAL A 155 21.03 -40.44 -21.62
CA VAL A 155 20.76 -39.96 -22.97
C VAL A 155 20.59 -38.44 -22.98
N THR A 156 19.90 -37.89 -21.99
CA THR A 156 19.68 -36.44 -21.85
C THR A 156 20.99 -35.70 -21.56
N LYS A 157 21.84 -36.22 -20.66
CA LYS A 157 23.18 -35.68 -20.39
C LYS A 157 24.06 -35.71 -21.65
N ALA A 158 24.06 -36.84 -22.37
CA ALA A 158 24.80 -36.98 -23.63
C ALA A 158 24.30 -36.02 -24.73
N ALA A 159 22.99 -35.78 -24.80
CA ALA A 159 22.37 -34.86 -25.76
C ALA A 159 22.66 -33.38 -25.46
N LEU A 160 22.80 -33.02 -24.17
CA LEU A 160 23.05 -31.64 -23.73
C LEU A 160 24.55 -31.28 -23.64
N GLY A 161 25.43 -32.28 -23.68
CA GLY A 161 26.89 -32.16 -23.81
C GLY A 161 27.66 -32.69 -22.59
N SER A 162 28.79 -33.36 -22.83
CA SER A 162 29.60 -34.08 -21.83
C SER A 162 30.35 -33.23 -20.79
N ASN A 163 30.18 -31.90 -20.79
CA ASN A 163 30.84 -30.97 -19.85
C ASN A 163 29.91 -30.50 -18.72
N LEU A 164 28.75 -31.14 -18.55
CA LEU A 164 27.83 -30.84 -17.46
C LEU A 164 28.29 -31.57 -16.21
N ASP A 165 28.81 -30.81 -15.24
CA ASP A 165 29.17 -31.31 -13.91
C ASP A 165 27.89 -31.44 -13.05
N ASP A 166 27.50 -32.67 -12.78
CA ASP A 166 26.24 -33.01 -12.10
C ASP A 166 26.22 -32.54 -10.65
N GLU A 167 27.37 -32.60 -9.95
CA GLU A 167 27.50 -32.11 -8.57
C GLU A 167 27.35 -30.58 -8.52
N SER A 168 27.96 -29.87 -9.47
CA SER A 168 27.83 -28.42 -9.59
C SER A 168 26.40 -27.98 -9.92
N ASN A 169 25.71 -28.69 -10.83
CA ASN A 169 24.32 -28.39 -11.18
C ASN A 169 23.34 -28.73 -10.05
N ALA A 170 23.53 -29.84 -9.34
CA ALA A 170 22.71 -30.20 -8.19
C ALA A 170 22.91 -29.22 -7.01
N ALA A 171 24.15 -28.79 -6.75
CA ALA A 171 24.44 -27.74 -5.78
C ALA A 171 23.84 -26.39 -6.21
N ALA A 172 23.84 -26.10 -7.52
CA ALA A 172 23.24 -24.89 -8.08
C ALA A 172 21.71 -24.86 -7.97
N LEU A 173 21.05 -26.02 -7.97
CA LEU A 173 19.62 -26.20 -7.75
C LEU A 173 19.25 -25.98 -6.27
N GLN A 174 19.99 -26.60 -5.35
CA GLN A 174 19.72 -26.52 -3.91
C GLN A 174 19.95 -25.12 -3.30
N ARG A 175 20.78 -24.28 -3.94
CA ARG A 175 21.12 -22.92 -3.48
C ARG A 175 20.15 -21.82 -3.93
N ILE A 176 19.09 -22.14 -4.68
CA ILE A 176 18.16 -21.11 -5.15
C ILE A 176 17.17 -20.77 -4.02
N GLU A 177 17.36 -19.62 -3.37
CA GLU A 177 16.50 -19.17 -2.26
C GLU A 177 15.13 -18.68 -2.75
N ALA A 178 15.11 -17.93 -3.86
CA ALA A 178 13.91 -17.44 -4.54
C ALA A 178 13.92 -17.84 -6.02
N LEU A 179 12.90 -18.55 -6.47
CA LEU A 179 12.83 -19.08 -7.85
C LEU A 179 12.35 -18.01 -8.84
N TYR A 180 11.46 -17.12 -8.38
CA TYR A 180 10.75 -16.15 -9.24
C TYR A 180 10.82 -14.70 -8.72
N PRO A 181 12.02 -14.12 -8.57
CA PRO A 181 12.17 -12.76 -8.04
C PRO A 181 11.50 -11.68 -8.91
N GLU A 182 11.58 -11.76 -10.24
CA GLU A 182 10.97 -10.74 -11.12
C GLU A 182 9.44 -10.77 -11.03
N ALA A 183 8.86 -11.97 -11.00
CA ALA A 183 7.42 -12.17 -10.86
C ALA A 183 6.95 -11.68 -9.50
N ARG A 184 7.70 -11.96 -8.41
CA ARG A 184 7.35 -11.47 -7.07
C ARG A 184 7.36 -9.94 -7.00
N ASP A 185 8.36 -9.30 -7.60
CA ASP A 185 8.39 -7.84 -7.71
C ASP A 185 7.25 -7.28 -8.57
N ALA A 186 6.90 -7.96 -9.66
CA ALA A 186 5.75 -7.59 -10.49
C ALA A 186 4.42 -7.72 -9.75
N THR A 187 4.25 -8.78 -8.95
CA THR A 187 3.09 -8.97 -8.06
C THR A 187 2.99 -7.86 -7.03
N ASN A 188 4.10 -7.46 -6.41
CA ASN A 188 4.13 -6.31 -5.49
C ASN A 188 3.72 -5.00 -6.21
N ARG A 189 4.13 -4.81 -7.47
CA ARG A 189 3.70 -3.66 -8.28
C ARG A 189 2.20 -3.73 -8.66
N LEU A 190 1.68 -4.93 -8.90
CA LEU A 190 0.26 -5.19 -9.11
C LEU A 190 -0.54 -4.81 -7.86
N ALA A 191 -0.16 -5.32 -6.69
CA ALA A 191 -0.77 -4.98 -5.40
C ALA A 191 -0.80 -3.46 -5.15
N ARG A 192 0.33 -2.76 -5.35
CA ARG A 192 0.38 -1.29 -5.24
C ARG A 192 -0.57 -0.57 -6.20
N SER A 193 -0.79 -1.12 -7.40
CA SER A 193 -1.72 -0.54 -8.38
C SER A 193 -3.17 -0.76 -7.96
N CYS A 194 -3.50 -1.92 -7.36
CA CYS A 194 -4.80 -2.15 -6.72
C CYS A 194 -5.00 -1.19 -5.56
N HIS A 195 -4.02 -1.02 -4.68
CA HIS A 195 -4.12 -0.10 -3.54
C HIS A 195 -4.40 1.35 -4.00
N ALA A 196 -3.67 1.82 -5.01
CA ALA A 196 -3.87 3.15 -5.57
C ALA A 196 -5.27 3.30 -6.15
N PHE A 197 -5.79 2.28 -6.85
CA PHE A 197 -7.14 2.32 -7.40
C PHE A 197 -8.23 2.39 -6.31
N VAL A 198 -8.16 1.52 -5.30
CA VAL A 198 -9.10 1.58 -4.16
C VAL A 198 -9.03 2.93 -3.46
N PHE A 199 -7.82 3.41 -3.21
CA PHE A 199 -7.60 4.72 -2.60
C PHE A 199 -8.18 5.87 -3.45
N ASP A 200 -7.99 5.86 -4.77
CA ASP A 200 -8.54 6.88 -5.66
C ASP A 200 -10.08 6.91 -5.62
N VAL A 201 -10.72 5.73 -5.56
CA VAL A 201 -12.17 5.62 -5.41
C VAL A 201 -12.62 6.15 -4.04
N CYS A 202 -12.04 5.65 -2.94
CA CYS A 202 -12.45 6.01 -1.59
C CYS A 202 -12.17 7.47 -1.23
N SER A 203 -11.17 8.10 -1.86
CA SER A 203 -10.80 9.50 -1.59
C SER A 203 -11.38 10.50 -2.60
N ALA A 204 -12.16 10.08 -3.60
CA ALA A 204 -12.69 10.96 -4.63
C ALA A 204 -13.57 12.10 -4.08
N VAL A 205 -14.54 11.76 -3.23
CA VAL A 205 -15.47 12.72 -2.61
C VAL A 205 -14.71 13.72 -1.70
N PRO A 206 -13.85 13.27 -0.76
CA PRO A 206 -13.03 14.18 0.02
C PRO A 206 -12.13 15.09 -0.81
N ARG A 207 -11.50 14.56 -1.87
CA ARG A 207 -10.65 15.37 -2.78
C ARG A 207 -11.45 16.48 -3.43
N LYS A 208 -12.67 16.20 -3.91
CA LYS A 208 -13.57 17.21 -4.50
C LYS A 208 -13.87 18.34 -3.52
N HIS A 209 -14.27 18.01 -2.29
CA HIS A 209 -14.65 19.03 -1.31
C HIS A 209 -13.46 19.87 -0.82
N LEU A 210 -12.26 19.30 -0.80
CA LEU A 210 -11.04 20.02 -0.40
C LEU A 210 -10.39 20.83 -1.54
N GLU A 211 -10.69 20.54 -2.81
CA GLU A 211 -10.02 21.16 -3.95
C GLU A 211 -10.11 22.69 -3.95
N ASN A 212 -11.30 23.24 -3.71
CA ASN A 212 -11.55 24.68 -3.74
C ASN A 212 -11.53 25.34 -2.36
N MET A 213 -11.19 24.57 -1.31
CA MET A 213 -11.20 25.04 0.07
C MET A 213 -10.34 26.30 0.24
N SER A 214 -9.14 26.34 -0.31
CA SER A 214 -8.21 27.49 -0.16
C SER A 214 -8.72 28.81 -0.76
N PHE A 215 -9.71 28.77 -1.66
CA PHE A 215 -10.26 29.94 -2.35
C PHE A 215 -11.60 30.42 -1.78
N MET A 216 -12.11 29.77 -0.73
CA MET A 216 -13.39 30.14 -0.14
C MET A 216 -13.34 31.56 0.44
N SER A 217 -14.42 32.31 0.25
CA SER A 217 -14.44 33.71 0.65
C SER A 217 -14.59 33.93 2.16
N CYS A 218 -14.98 32.89 2.90
CA CYS A 218 -15.07 32.89 4.36
C CYS A 218 -13.73 33.16 5.06
N TRP A 219 -12.60 32.87 4.40
CA TRP A 219 -11.27 33.12 4.96
C TRP A 219 -10.87 34.60 4.93
N THR A 220 -11.36 35.36 3.95
CA THR A 220 -10.83 36.70 3.60
C THR A 220 -11.84 37.83 3.74
N LYS A 221 -13.14 37.55 3.67
CA LYS A 221 -14.17 38.60 3.79
C LYS A 221 -14.36 39.00 5.25
N GLU A 222 -14.14 40.28 5.53
CA GLU A 222 -14.64 40.92 6.74
C GLU A 222 -16.13 41.22 6.54
N GLU A 223 -16.99 40.81 7.49
CA GLU A 223 -18.42 41.11 7.41
C GLU A 223 -18.65 42.63 7.47
N THR A 224 -18.99 43.22 6.33
CA THR A 224 -19.40 44.62 6.25
C THR A 224 -20.85 44.77 6.67
N GLY A 225 -21.11 44.97 7.98
CA GLY A 225 -22.46 45.30 8.47
C GLY A 225 -22.57 45.17 10.00
N GLY A 226 -23.03 46.22 10.67
CA GLY A 226 -22.98 46.38 12.12
C GLY A 226 -23.77 45.35 12.96
N PHE A 227 -23.33 45.19 14.21
CA PHE A 227 -23.98 44.45 15.30
C PHE A 227 -24.86 43.27 14.85
N SER A 228 -24.23 42.18 14.40
CA SER A 228 -24.91 40.88 14.36
C SER A 228 -24.94 40.32 15.78
N MET A 229 -26.16 40.26 16.32
CA MET A 229 -26.53 39.52 17.52
C MET A 229 -26.54 38.01 17.21
N ASP A 230 -25.47 37.48 16.61
CA ASP A 230 -25.28 36.06 16.34
C ASP A 230 -23.93 35.62 16.88
N SER A 231 -23.70 35.88 18.17
CA SER A 231 -22.72 35.13 18.99
C SER A 231 -23.22 33.70 19.26
N TYR A 232 -23.88 33.07 18.28
CA TYR A 232 -24.06 31.63 18.25
C TYR A 232 -22.79 31.06 17.61
N GLY A 233 -22.13 30.14 18.33
CA GLY A 233 -20.77 29.69 18.02
C GLY A 233 -20.55 29.32 16.56
N THR A 234 -19.33 29.56 16.09
CA THR A 234 -18.88 29.22 14.75
C THR A 234 -19.11 27.74 14.46
N LEU A 235 -20.01 27.44 13.52
CA LEU A 235 -20.34 26.08 13.11
C LEU A 235 -19.38 25.57 12.02
N PRO A 236 -19.15 24.26 11.92
CA PRO A 236 -18.36 23.68 10.83
C PRO A 236 -19.02 23.94 9.47
N GLN A 237 -18.20 24.25 8.48
CA GLN A 237 -18.62 24.56 7.12
C GLN A 237 -19.02 23.31 6.34
N GLN A 238 -19.89 23.49 5.35
CA GLN A 238 -20.45 22.39 4.58
C GLN A 238 -19.39 21.48 3.92
N TYR A 239 -18.25 22.03 3.49
CA TYR A 239 -17.23 21.22 2.84
C TYR A 239 -16.63 20.17 3.79
N ILE A 240 -16.43 20.52 5.07
CA ILE A 240 -15.81 19.62 6.04
C ILE A 240 -16.85 18.65 6.62
N THR A 241 -18.11 19.07 6.75
CA THR A 241 -19.19 18.17 7.17
C THR A 241 -19.44 17.08 6.13
N LEU A 242 -19.45 17.41 4.84
CA LEU A 242 -19.54 16.42 3.76
C LEU A 242 -18.35 15.45 3.74
N VAL A 243 -17.16 15.94 4.09
CA VAL A 243 -15.97 15.10 4.24
C VAL A 243 -16.14 14.12 5.41
N GLY A 244 -16.64 14.58 6.56
CA GLY A 244 -16.92 13.74 7.71
C GLY A 244 -18.03 12.71 7.46
N GLU A 245 -19.12 13.12 6.81
CA GLU A 245 -20.21 12.25 6.38
C GLU A 245 -19.72 11.14 5.44
N HIS A 246 -18.85 11.47 4.48
CA HIS A 246 -18.24 10.47 3.60
C HIS A 246 -17.38 9.46 4.36
N MET A 247 -16.62 9.90 5.36
CA MET A 247 -15.83 8.97 6.19
C MET A 247 -16.71 7.99 6.97
N LEU A 248 -17.86 8.45 7.48
CA LEU A 248 -18.84 7.58 8.14
C LEU A 248 -19.50 6.62 7.16
N ALA A 249 -19.86 7.08 5.96
CA ALA A 249 -20.41 6.23 4.90
C ALA A 249 -19.41 5.17 4.43
N LEU A 250 -18.12 5.51 4.39
CA LEU A 250 -17.08 4.58 3.97
C LEU A 250 -16.99 3.35 4.89
N VAL A 251 -17.26 3.50 6.20
CA VAL A 251 -17.35 2.35 7.12
C VAL A 251 -18.37 1.33 6.61
N GLN A 252 -19.59 1.81 6.31
CA GLN A 252 -20.70 0.99 5.82
C GLN A 252 -20.41 0.37 4.44
N ALA A 253 -19.59 1.02 3.62
CA ALA A 253 -19.20 0.50 2.31
C ALA A 253 -18.09 -0.57 2.37
N LEU A 254 -17.23 -0.53 3.41
CA LEU A 254 -16.14 -1.51 3.60
C LEU A 254 -16.64 -2.79 4.29
N GLU A 255 -17.56 -2.66 5.25
CA GLU A 255 -18.09 -3.78 6.07
C GLU A 255 -18.61 -4.98 5.26
N PRO A 256 -19.41 -4.83 4.17
CA PRO A 256 -19.91 -5.96 3.41
C PRO A 256 -18.81 -6.81 2.77
N PHE A 257 -17.70 -6.17 2.35
CA PHE A 257 -16.55 -6.87 1.80
C PHE A 257 -15.74 -7.57 2.90
N ALA A 258 -15.52 -6.88 4.02
CA ALA A 258 -14.76 -7.39 5.15
C ALA A 258 -15.48 -8.56 5.86
N SER A 259 -16.80 -8.62 5.76
CA SER A 259 -17.62 -9.71 6.30
C SER A 259 -17.52 -11.03 5.51
N ASP A 260 -16.97 -11.03 4.29
CA ASP A 260 -16.75 -12.24 3.50
C ASP A 260 -15.33 -12.81 3.76
N PRO A 261 -15.21 -13.96 4.46
CA PRO A 261 -13.90 -14.49 4.86
C PRO A 261 -12.97 -14.84 3.69
N GLU A 262 -13.52 -15.31 2.56
CA GLU A 262 -12.71 -15.67 1.40
C GLU A 262 -12.13 -14.43 0.71
N SER A 263 -12.96 -13.40 0.52
CA SER A 263 -12.53 -12.12 -0.04
C SER A 263 -11.53 -11.42 0.87
N LEU A 264 -11.81 -11.40 2.18
CA LEU A 264 -10.92 -10.81 3.18
C LEU A 264 -9.56 -11.52 3.21
N ALA A 265 -9.53 -12.85 3.21
CA ALA A 265 -8.30 -13.61 3.22
C ALA A 265 -7.43 -13.29 2.00
N LEU A 266 -8.01 -13.20 0.81
CA LEU A 266 -7.28 -12.83 -0.41
C LEU A 266 -6.80 -11.39 -0.40
N ALA A 267 -7.61 -10.45 0.09
CA ALA A 267 -7.20 -9.05 0.20
C ALA A 267 -6.04 -8.87 1.18
N ASN A 268 -6.09 -9.54 2.34
CA ASN A 268 -5.05 -9.46 3.36
C ASN A 268 -3.66 -9.94 2.90
N GLU A 269 -3.58 -10.84 1.90
CA GLU A 269 -2.31 -11.25 1.27
C GLU A 269 -1.53 -10.05 0.70
N VAL A 270 -2.26 -9.03 0.21
CA VAL A 270 -1.69 -7.91 -0.53
C VAL A 270 -1.65 -6.60 0.25
N MET A 271 -2.28 -6.51 1.42
CA MET A 271 -2.36 -5.26 2.22
C MET A 271 -1.01 -4.69 2.68
N GLY A 272 0.08 -5.46 2.52
CA GLY A 272 1.44 -4.99 2.77
C GLY A 272 1.77 -3.69 2.03
N GLY A 273 2.09 -2.64 2.80
CA GLY A 273 2.47 -1.34 2.25
C GLY A 273 1.33 -0.49 1.70
N VAL A 274 0.06 -0.81 2.01
CA VAL A 274 -1.11 0.01 1.62
C VAL A 274 -0.96 1.48 2.05
N ARG A 275 -0.37 1.75 3.21
CA ARG A 275 -0.08 3.10 3.74
C ARG A 275 0.74 3.97 2.78
N SER A 276 1.50 3.39 1.86
CA SER A 276 2.27 4.14 0.88
C SER A 276 1.42 5.00 -0.05
N VAL A 277 0.13 4.71 -0.23
CA VAL A 277 -0.75 5.53 -1.09
C VAL A 277 -1.14 6.87 -0.45
N SER A 278 -1.05 6.98 0.89
CA SER A 278 -1.42 8.19 1.61
C SER A 278 -0.28 9.22 1.71
N ILE A 279 0.95 8.89 1.30
CA ILE A 279 2.12 9.77 1.45
C ILE A 279 2.10 11.00 0.52
N GLN A 280 1.45 10.91 -0.65
CA GLN A 280 1.57 11.95 -1.66
C GLN A 280 1.01 13.31 -1.21
N PRO A 281 -0.19 13.41 -0.60
CA PRO A 281 -0.67 14.68 -0.02
C PRO A 281 0.28 15.32 0.99
N TRP A 282 1.07 14.53 1.70
CA TRP A 282 2.04 15.02 2.68
C TRP A 282 3.32 15.53 2.03
N ARG A 283 3.77 14.90 0.94
CA ARG A 283 4.82 15.48 0.09
C ARG A 283 4.39 16.81 -0.51
N ASP A 284 3.14 16.91 -0.95
CA ASP A 284 2.57 18.16 -1.46
C ASP A 284 2.56 19.24 -0.36
N LEU A 285 2.18 18.89 0.88
CA LEU A 285 2.24 19.79 2.04
C LEU A 285 3.68 20.27 2.32
N VAL A 286 4.62 19.34 2.42
CA VAL A 286 6.05 19.62 2.66
C VAL A 286 6.60 20.56 1.59
N SER A 287 6.25 20.33 0.32
CA SER A 287 6.59 21.22 -0.78
C SER A 287 5.94 22.59 -0.63
N ALA A 288 4.66 22.67 -0.25
CA ALA A 288 3.94 23.93 -0.08
C ALA A 288 4.51 24.82 1.03
N ILE A 289 5.08 24.23 2.09
CA ILE A 289 5.75 24.96 3.17
C ILE A 289 7.27 25.12 2.96
N ASN A 290 7.82 24.62 1.85
CA ASN A 290 9.27 24.59 1.55
C ASN A 290 10.11 23.85 2.60
N ALA A 291 9.58 22.77 3.17
CA ALA A 291 10.31 21.90 4.08
C ALA A 291 11.11 20.82 3.33
N PRO A 292 12.11 20.18 3.99
CA PRO A 292 12.85 19.07 3.40
C PRO A 292 11.93 17.88 3.07
N GLU A 293 12.10 17.24 1.91
CA GLU A 293 11.27 16.11 1.47
C GLU A 293 11.27 14.94 2.48
N SER A 294 12.41 14.74 3.17
CA SER A 294 12.55 13.74 4.24
C SER A 294 11.65 13.98 5.45
N ALA A 295 10.98 15.13 5.56
CA ALA A 295 10.00 15.38 6.61
C ALA A 295 8.66 14.68 6.34
N ALA A 296 8.34 14.34 5.07
CA ALA A 296 7.03 13.81 4.72
C ALA A 296 6.73 12.49 5.44
N ASP A 297 7.69 11.57 5.49
CA ASP A 297 7.52 10.26 6.15
C ASP A 297 7.34 10.42 7.67
N SER A 298 8.10 11.31 8.30
CA SER A 298 7.97 11.62 9.73
C SER A 298 6.63 12.30 10.05
N LEU A 299 6.18 13.22 9.19
CA LEU A 299 4.90 13.92 9.37
C LEU A 299 3.72 12.97 9.23
N VAL A 300 3.72 12.07 8.24
CA VAL A 300 2.67 11.05 8.07
C VAL A 300 2.58 10.10 9.27
N ASN A 301 3.71 9.77 9.89
CA ASN A 301 3.72 8.86 11.04
C ASN A 301 3.07 9.47 12.29
N GLY A 302 3.20 10.77 12.50
CA GLY A 302 2.53 11.46 13.61
C GLY A 302 3.08 11.17 15.01
N LYS A 303 3.63 9.99 15.28
CA LYS A 303 4.10 9.57 16.62
C LYS A 303 5.19 10.48 17.19
N GLU A 304 6.19 10.82 16.39
CA GLU A 304 7.29 11.70 16.80
C GLU A 304 6.83 13.14 17.06
N LEU A 305 5.67 13.56 16.53
CA LEU A 305 5.15 14.92 16.72
C LEU A 305 4.63 15.16 18.13
N LEU A 306 4.20 14.10 18.83
CA LEU A 306 3.68 14.21 20.20
C LEU A 306 4.73 14.75 21.18
N GLU A 307 6.03 14.55 20.92
CA GLU A 307 7.10 15.15 21.73
C GLU A 307 7.21 16.67 21.58
N TYR A 308 6.65 17.24 20.51
CA TYR A 308 6.88 18.64 20.10
C TYR A 308 5.61 19.50 20.12
N ILE A 309 4.43 18.91 20.24
CA ILE A 309 3.14 19.58 20.31
C ILE A 309 2.71 19.53 21.78
N GLU A 310 2.30 20.67 22.36
CA GLU A 310 1.81 20.70 23.75
C GLU A 310 0.66 19.71 23.90
N SER A 311 0.84 18.74 24.80
CA SER A 311 -0.03 17.59 24.96
C SER A 311 -1.36 18.00 25.60
N GLN A 312 -2.37 18.27 24.77
CA GLN A 312 -3.76 18.06 25.17
C GLN A 312 -4.24 16.62 24.92
N PHE A 313 -3.33 15.73 24.53
CA PHE A 313 -3.59 14.31 24.26
C PHE A 313 -3.26 13.40 25.45
N GLU A 314 -3.26 13.90 26.69
CA GLU A 314 -3.04 13.07 27.89
C GLU A 314 -4.05 11.92 28.05
N ASP A 315 -5.14 11.87 27.26
CA ASP A 315 -6.20 10.85 27.39
C ASP A 315 -6.44 9.95 26.16
N VAL A 316 -5.63 10.00 25.10
CA VAL A 316 -5.89 9.18 23.87
C VAL A 316 -4.79 8.16 23.55
N ALA A 317 -3.65 8.26 24.23
CA ALA A 317 -2.52 7.35 24.06
C ALA A 317 -2.30 6.61 25.38
N ASP A 318 -3.14 5.61 25.64
CA ASP A 318 -2.90 4.41 26.45
C ASP A 318 -4.23 3.76 26.88
N GLU A 319 -5.20 3.67 25.97
CA GLU A 319 -5.95 2.41 25.91
C GLU A 319 -5.01 1.40 25.23
N GLU A 320 -4.01 0.94 26.01
CA GLU A 320 -3.58 -0.45 25.89
C GLU A 320 -4.85 -1.30 25.76
N GLU A 321 -4.80 -2.31 24.88
CA GLU A 321 -5.77 -3.40 24.72
C GLU A 321 -6.24 -3.96 26.10
N GLY A 322 -7.14 -3.24 26.75
CA GLY A 322 -7.45 -3.39 28.18
C GLY A 322 -8.83 -2.88 28.54
N GLY A 323 -9.66 -2.55 27.55
CA GLY A 323 -11.11 -2.50 27.68
C GLY A 323 -11.65 -3.88 27.34
N GLU A 324 -12.16 -4.57 28.37
CA GLU A 324 -12.99 -5.79 28.34
C GLU A 324 -12.93 -6.59 27.03
N ASP A 325 -12.29 -7.76 27.06
CA ASP A 325 -12.44 -8.83 26.06
C ASP A 325 -13.94 -9.14 25.84
N GLU A 326 -14.66 -8.30 25.10
CA GLU A 326 -15.78 -8.75 24.31
C GLU A 326 -15.19 -9.88 23.46
N GLN A 327 -15.76 -11.07 23.59
CA GLN A 327 -15.39 -12.25 22.82
C GLN A 327 -15.76 -12.04 21.34
N LEU A 328 -15.27 -10.96 20.73
CA LEU A 328 -15.28 -10.78 19.30
C LEU A 328 -14.52 -11.95 18.72
N ASP A 329 -15.15 -12.61 17.77
CA ASP A 329 -14.51 -13.73 17.12
C ASP A 329 -13.29 -13.25 16.30
N GLU A 330 -12.38 -14.16 15.98
CA GLU A 330 -11.16 -13.80 15.22
C GLU A 330 -11.49 -13.26 13.80
N ALA A 331 -12.67 -13.57 13.26
CA ALA A 331 -13.11 -13.08 11.95
C ALA A 331 -13.61 -11.62 12.04
N GLU A 332 -14.33 -11.25 13.08
CA GLU A 332 -14.78 -9.89 13.40
C GLU A 332 -13.57 -8.99 13.66
N LYS A 333 -12.57 -9.48 14.40
CA LYS A 333 -11.29 -8.76 14.59
C LYS A 333 -10.57 -8.53 13.27
N ALA A 334 -10.48 -9.55 12.41
CA ALA A 334 -9.83 -9.43 11.10
C ALA A 334 -10.58 -8.46 10.16
N SER A 335 -11.91 -8.50 10.19
CA SER A 335 -12.78 -7.58 9.46
C SER A 335 -12.58 -6.13 9.92
N ALA A 336 -12.63 -5.90 11.23
CA ALA A 336 -12.40 -4.59 11.83
C ALA A 336 -10.99 -4.06 11.52
N ALA A 337 -9.96 -4.91 11.60
CA ALA A 337 -8.60 -4.54 11.25
C ALA A 337 -8.46 -4.09 9.79
N PHE A 338 -9.12 -4.78 8.86
CA PHE A 338 -9.12 -4.41 7.44
C PHE A 338 -9.81 -3.05 7.20
N CYS A 339 -10.99 -2.85 7.79
CA CYS A 339 -11.71 -1.58 7.71
C CYS A 339 -10.87 -0.43 8.30
N ASN A 340 -10.32 -0.62 9.50
CA ASN A 340 -9.46 0.35 10.17
C ASN A 340 -8.23 0.71 9.35
N GLN A 341 -7.61 -0.27 8.67
CA GLN A 341 -6.45 -0.02 7.82
C GLN A 341 -6.80 0.87 6.62
N TRP A 342 -7.95 0.66 5.96
CA TRP A 342 -8.41 1.51 4.86
C TRP A 342 -8.84 2.90 5.33
N LEU A 343 -9.55 2.97 6.45
CA LEU A 343 -9.96 4.24 7.06
C LEU A 343 -8.73 5.05 7.50
N ASP A 344 -7.68 4.42 8.04
CA ASP A 344 -6.41 5.09 8.38
C ASP A 344 -5.75 5.67 7.13
N VAL A 345 -5.63 4.87 6.07
CA VAL A 345 -5.02 5.31 4.80
C VAL A 345 -5.75 6.51 4.21
N VAL A 346 -7.08 6.43 4.14
CA VAL A 346 -7.92 7.50 3.60
C VAL A 346 -7.88 8.73 4.51
N GLY A 347 -8.01 8.55 5.82
CA GLY A 347 -7.92 9.60 6.83
C GLY A 347 -6.57 10.34 6.82
N LEU A 348 -5.46 9.62 6.70
CA LEU A 348 -4.11 10.20 6.60
C LEU A 348 -3.98 11.03 5.34
N ALA A 349 -4.42 10.51 4.20
CA ALA A 349 -4.32 11.23 2.94
C ALA A 349 -5.19 12.49 2.94
N MET A 350 -6.40 12.40 3.49
CA MET A 350 -7.32 13.52 3.63
C MET A 350 -6.76 14.58 4.57
N THR A 351 -6.19 14.18 5.69
CA THR A 351 -5.49 15.08 6.61
C THR A 351 -4.35 15.81 5.91
N GLY A 352 -3.47 15.07 5.23
CA GLY A 352 -2.36 15.66 4.47
C GLY A 352 -2.86 16.66 3.42
N ARG A 353 -3.95 16.32 2.71
CA ARG A 353 -4.57 17.19 1.70
C ARG A 353 -5.22 18.41 2.33
N LEU A 354 -5.91 18.27 3.46
CA LEU A 354 -6.54 19.38 4.18
C LEU A 354 -5.48 20.38 4.65
N LEU A 355 -4.42 19.89 5.30
CA LEU A 355 -3.29 20.71 5.75
C LEU A 355 -2.59 21.40 4.56
N GLU A 356 -2.39 20.67 3.46
CA GLU A 356 -1.85 21.21 2.21
C GLU A 356 -2.71 22.35 1.63
N ARG A 357 -4.04 22.25 1.73
CA ARG A 357 -4.96 23.31 1.28
C ARG A 357 -4.99 24.49 2.23
N ILE A 358 -4.90 24.25 3.54
CA ILE A 358 -4.83 25.31 4.56
C ILE A 358 -3.63 26.23 4.30
N VAL A 359 -2.44 25.67 4.05
CA VAL A 359 -1.24 26.49 3.81
C VAL A 359 -1.28 27.28 2.50
N ARG A 360 -2.21 26.96 1.59
CA ARG A 360 -2.46 27.68 0.34
C ARG A 360 -3.53 28.77 0.43
N ILE A 361 -4.23 28.89 1.56
CA ILE A 361 -5.12 30.03 1.79
C ILE A 361 -4.30 31.32 1.65
N THR A 362 -4.90 32.37 1.10
CA THR A 362 -4.17 33.62 0.82
C THR A 362 -3.97 34.46 2.10
N ARG A 363 -5.01 34.57 2.92
CA ARG A 363 -5.04 35.34 4.17
C ARG A 363 -6.22 34.89 5.03
N PHE A 364 -6.06 34.97 6.35
CA PHE A 364 -7.14 34.81 7.31
C PHE A 364 -7.62 36.14 7.89
N THR A 365 -8.93 36.26 8.08
CA THR A 365 -9.56 37.17 9.05
C THR A 365 -9.67 36.47 10.41
N THR A 366 -9.99 37.20 11.49
CA THR A 366 -10.25 36.59 12.80
C THR A 366 -11.38 35.55 12.72
N LYS A 367 -12.51 35.91 12.09
CA LYS A 367 -13.61 34.97 11.85
C LYS A 367 -13.21 33.79 10.97
N GLY A 368 -12.31 33.99 10.00
CA GLY A 368 -11.76 32.91 9.18
C GLY A 368 -10.93 31.92 10.01
N CYS A 369 -10.19 32.41 11.02
CA CYS A 369 -9.49 31.56 11.98
C CYS A 369 -10.47 30.75 12.84
N ASP A 370 -11.52 31.38 13.34
CA ASP A 370 -12.55 30.72 14.14
C ASP A 370 -13.28 29.63 13.33
N HIS A 371 -13.60 29.90 12.06
CA HIS A 371 -14.20 28.91 11.16
C HIS A 371 -13.26 27.72 10.95
N LEU A 372 -11.99 27.98 10.65
CA LEU A 372 -11.04 26.90 10.42
C LEU A 372 -10.82 26.05 11.68
N ALA A 373 -10.77 26.66 12.86
CA ALA A 373 -10.68 25.90 14.11
C ALA A 373 -11.92 25.05 14.35
N ALA A 374 -13.13 25.59 14.11
CA ALA A 374 -14.37 24.82 14.17
C ALA A 374 -14.38 23.64 13.18
N ASP A 375 -13.90 23.86 11.95
CA ASP A 375 -13.81 22.83 10.91
C ASP A 375 -12.85 21.69 11.30
N LEU A 376 -11.67 22.03 11.81
CA LEU A 376 -10.67 21.07 12.25
C LEU A 376 -11.12 20.29 13.49
N ASN A 377 -11.76 20.96 14.45
CA ASN A 377 -12.32 20.31 15.64
C ASN A 377 -13.47 19.36 15.28
N TYR A 378 -14.34 19.74 14.34
CA TYR A 378 -15.37 18.85 13.83
C TYR A 378 -14.75 17.59 13.20
N LEU A 379 -13.78 17.75 12.29
CA LEU A 379 -13.13 16.59 11.66
C LEU A 379 -12.43 15.72 12.71
N SER A 380 -11.77 16.33 13.69
CA SER A 380 -11.12 15.64 14.80
C SER A 380 -12.12 14.75 15.56
N ASN A 381 -13.29 15.30 15.90
CA ASN A 381 -14.34 14.56 16.59
C ASN A 381 -14.91 13.41 15.75
N VAL A 382 -15.09 13.61 14.43
CA VAL A 382 -15.54 12.55 13.52
C VAL A 382 -14.52 11.41 13.47
N LEU A 383 -13.24 11.73 13.28
CA LEU A 383 -12.19 10.72 13.19
C LEU A 383 -11.98 9.99 14.52
N MET A 384 -12.11 10.69 15.65
CA MET A 384 -12.09 10.08 16.99
C MET A 384 -13.27 9.13 17.19
N ALA A 385 -14.47 9.52 16.77
CA ALA A 385 -15.67 8.67 16.86
C ALA A 385 -15.59 7.40 15.98
N LEU A 386 -14.79 7.44 14.91
CA LEU A 386 -14.52 6.27 14.07
C LEU A 386 -13.55 5.27 14.72
N GLY A 387 -12.85 5.64 15.81
CA GLY A 387 -11.92 4.75 16.51
C GLY A 387 -10.71 4.29 15.68
N VAL A 388 -10.35 5.03 14.63
CA VAL A 388 -9.29 4.63 13.71
C VAL A 388 -7.92 4.88 14.35
N SER A 389 -7.08 3.85 14.40
CA SER A 389 -5.73 3.94 14.97
C SER A 389 -4.93 5.06 14.31
N GLY A 390 -4.31 5.94 15.12
CA GLY A 390 -3.50 7.06 14.65
C GLY A 390 -4.28 8.31 14.22
N HIS A 391 -5.62 8.30 14.35
CA HIS A 391 -6.48 9.47 14.14
C HIS A 391 -7.18 9.89 15.44
N PRO A 392 -7.52 11.18 15.60
CA PRO A 392 -7.17 12.30 14.72
C PRO A 392 -5.66 12.55 14.72
N HIS A 393 -5.09 12.80 13.54
CA HIS A 393 -3.66 13.04 13.42
C HIS A 393 -3.24 14.26 14.27
N PRO A 394 -2.14 14.20 15.05
CA PRO A 394 -1.78 15.27 16.01
C PRO A 394 -1.68 16.67 15.42
N LEU A 395 -1.25 16.78 14.15
CA LEU A 395 -1.17 18.06 13.45
C LEU A 395 -2.52 18.75 13.21
N VAL A 396 -3.63 18.01 13.13
CA VAL A 396 -4.96 18.61 12.95
C VAL A 396 -5.28 19.48 14.16
N HIS A 397 -5.12 18.92 15.37
CA HIS A 397 -5.30 19.65 16.62
C HIS A 397 -4.30 20.78 16.78
N HIS A 398 -3.03 20.52 16.47
CA HIS A 398 -1.98 21.53 16.52
C HIS A 398 -2.31 22.75 15.65
N VAL A 399 -2.73 22.52 14.41
CA VAL A 399 -3.11 23.61 13.51
C VAL A 399 -4.38 24.32 13.98
N ALA A 400 -5.37 23.59 14.51
CA ALA A 400 -6.56 24.20 15.10
C ALA A 400 -6.20 25.19 16.22
N ASN A 401 -5.27 24.79 17.11
CA ASN A 401 -4.77 25.64 18.18
C ASN A 401 -3.96 26.84 17.65
N VAL A 402 -2.98 26.59 16.77
CA VAL A 402 -2.08 27.63 16.23
C VAL A 402 -2.85 28.71 15.45
N VAL A 403 -3.95 28.35 14.79
CA VAL A 403 -4.78 29.29 14.03
C VAL A 403 -5.50 30.30 14.94
N ILE A 404 -5.90 29.92 16.14
CA ILE A 404 -6.59 30.80 17.10
C ILE A 404 -5.68 31.36 18.20
N MET A 405 -4.48 30.79 18.38
CA MET A 405 -3.48 31.17 19.38
C MET A 405 -3.15 32.66 19.38
N ASP A 406 -2.92 33.24 20.56
CA ASP A 406 -2.56 34.65 20.68
C ASP A 406 -1.26 34.99 19.94
N ALA A 407 -1.20 36.17 19.33
CA ALA A 407 -0.06 36.56 18.49
C ALA A 407 1.29 36.60 19.24
N SER A 408 1.29 36.93 20.54
CA SER A 408 2.49 36.89 21.40
C SER A 408 2.93 35.47 21.72
N GLU A 409 1.98 34.57 21.94
CA GLU A 409 2.23 33.17 22.24
C GLU A 409 2.78 32.45 21.02
N LEU A 410 2.15 32.64 19.85
CA LEU A 410 2.62 32.08 18.58
C LEU A 410 4.05 32.54 18.23
N ARG A 411 4.37 33.83 18.47
CA ARG A 411 5.74 34.33 18.29
C ARG A 411 6.75 33.62 19.22
N THR A 412 6.35 33.39 20.47
CA THR A 412 7.19 32.74 21.47
C THR A 412 7.45 31.29 21.09
N GLN A 413 6.42 30.58 20.64
CA GLN A 413 6.52 29.20 20.15
C GLN A 413 7.39 29.07 18.89
N ILE A 414 7.21 29.93 17.90
CA ILE A 414 8.08 29.94 16.70
C ILE A 414 9.54 30.19 17.11
N SER A 415 9.77 31.11 18.05
CA SER A 415 11.12 31.44 18.53
C SER A 415 11.76 30.30 19.33
N SER A 416 10.99 29.57 20.15
CA SER A 416 11.49 28.42 20.90
C SER A 416 11.89 27.27 19.96
N ARG A 417 11.16 27.06 18.86
CA ARG A 417 11.56 26.09 17.83
C ARG A 417 12.80 26.52 17.03
N LYS A 418 13.02 27.83 16.83
CA LYS A 418 14.26 28.35 16.20
C LYS A 418 15.51 28.09 17.06
N SER A 419 15.39 28.16 18.39
CA SER A 419 16.51 27.96 19.32
C SER A 419 16.74 26.50 19.73
N SER A 420 15.83 25.59 19.35
CA SER A 420 15.96 24.16 19.60
C SER A 420 17.22 23.59 18.94
N HIS A 421 18.04 22.88 19.72
CA HIS A 421 19.26 22.24 19.23
C HIS A 421 18.98 20.96 18.42
N ARG A 422 17.75 20.42 18.50
CA ARG A 422 17.29 19.28 17.69
C ARG A 422 16.76 19.79 16.35
N ASN A 423 17.64 19.92 15.37
CA ASN A 423 17.29 20.38 14.03
C ASN A 423 16.93 19.20 13.11
N THR A 424 15.91 18.42 13.48
CA THR A 424 15.40 17.33 12.64
C THR A 424 14.54 17.89 11.51
N SER A 425 14.40 17.15 10.41
CA SER A 425 13.52 17.51 9.28
C SER A 425 12.08 17.78 9.75
N LEU A 426 11.61 17.03 10.75
CA LEU A 426 10.31 17.18 11.40
C LEU A 426 10.16 18.54 12.11
N VAL A 427 11.11 18.91 12.97
CA VAL A 427 11.07 20.18 13.71
C VAL A 427 11.13 21.37 12.75
N VAL A 428 11.94 21.26 11.69
CA VAL A 428 12.01 22.28 10.63
C VAL A 428 10.65 22.41 9.93
N ALA A 429 10.02 21.30 9.55
CA ALA A 429 8.72 21.33 8.89
C ALA A 429 7.63 21.91 9.79
N LEU A 430 7.59 21.54 11.07
CA LEU A 430 6.64 22.06 12.05
C LEU A 430 6.78 23.57 12.24
N ARG A 431 8.03 24.06 12.36
CA ARG A 431 8.31 25.49 12.41
C ARG A 431 7.85 26.21 11.14
N LEU A 432 8.18 25.70 9.95
CA LEU A 432 7.79 26.32 8.68
C LEU A 432 6.26 26.35 8.51
N LEU A 433 5.55 25.34 8.99
CA LEU A 433 4.09 25.32 9.04
C LEU A 433 3.54 26.43 9.94
N GLU A 434 4.07 26.59 11.16
CA GLU A 434 3.67 27.64 12.10
C GLU A 434 3.98 29.04 11.55
N GLU A 435 5.17 29.24 10.98
CA GLU A 435 5.58 30.48 10.30
C GLU A 435 4.64 30.81 9.14
N ARG A 436 4.25 29.79 8.36
CA ARG A 436 3.28 29.96 7.27
C ARG A 436 1.93 30.41 7.82
N ILE A 437 1.38 29.75 8.85
CA ILE A 437 0.10 30.15 9.46
C ILE A 437 0.17 31.56 10.05
N ALA A 438 1.26 31.92 10.73
CA ALA A 438 1.48 33.27 11.25
C ALA A 438 1.44 34.32 10.13
N SER A 439 2.08 34.04 8.99
CA SER A 439 2.03 34.90 7.80
C SER A 439 0.60 35.05 7.26
N LEU A 440 -0.18 33.96 7.19
CA LEU A 440 -1.57 34.00 6.75
C LEU A 440 -2.47 34.86 7.65
N ARG A 441 -2.16 34.88 8.96
CA ARG A 441 -2.86 35.70 9.98
C ARG A 441 -2.37 37.15 10.02
N GLY A 442 -1.28 37.49 9.34
CA GLY A 442 -0.64 38.81 9.42
C GLY A 442 0.14 39.04 10.71
N VAL A 443 0.54 37.98 11.42
CA VAL A 443 1.37 38.06 12.62
C VAL A 443 2.84 38.10 12.21
N ALA A 444 3.57 39.15 12.61
CA ALA A 444 5.02 39.21 12.41
C ALA A 444 5.75 38.29 13.40
N TYR A 445 6.74 37.53 12.94
CA TYR A 445 7.50 36.55 13.73
C TYR A 445 9.02 36.53 13.41
N ASN A 446 9.51 37.57 12.72
CA ASN A 446 10.93 37.74 12.39
C ASN A 446 11.76 38.12 13.61
#